data_AF-J0QB29-F1
#
_entry.id   AF-J0QB29-F1
#
_cell.length_a   1.000
_cell.length_b   1.000
_cell.length_c   1.000
_cell.angle_alpha   90.00
_cell.angle_beta   90.00
_cell.angle_gamma   90.00
#
_symmetry.space_group_name_H-M   'P 1'
#
loop_
_entity.id
_entity.type
_entity.pdbx_description
1 polymer ?
#
loop_
_entity_poly.entity_id
_entity_poly.type
_entity_poly.pdbx_seq_one_letter_code
_entity_poly.pdbx_strand_id
1 'polypeptide(L)'
;KYMGIKKTALAIGVICEKYARGIVKSPGGYLRGMIEKEKRGELYLEWSLFALVKHSDQQEINPLDLEKKHKTNQEEKSSSLKSELKEVLKTLNRSIIAKKENLYCN
;
A
#
# COMPACT_ATOMS: atom_id res chain seq x y z
N LYS A 1 19.89 6.10 -4.23
CA LYS A 1 19.64 4.65 -4.07
C LYS A 1 18.15 4.43 -3.84
N TYR A 2 17.52 3.58 -4.65
CA TYR A 2 16.10 3.22 -4.50
C TYR A 2 15.99 1.97 -3.63
N MET A 3 14.84 1.81 -2.97
CA MET A 3 14.50 0.60 -2.23
C MET A 3 14.34 -0.57 -3.22
N GLY A 4 14.90 -1.74 -2.91
CA GLY A 4 14.79 -2.90 -3.79
C GLY A 4 13.37 -3.45 -3.87
N ILE A 5 13.01 -4.10 -4.99
CA ILE A 5 11.66 -4.60 -5.29
C ILE A 5 10.99 -5.34 -4.13
N LYS A 6 11.71 -6.27 -3.46
CA LYS A 6 11.16 -7.05 -2.34
C LYS A 6 10.76 -6.15 -1.16
N LYS A 7 11.64 -5.22 -0.78
CA LYS A 7 11.38 -4.25 0.29
C LYS A 7 10.27 -3.29 -0.12
N THR A 8 10.22 -2.85 -1.37
CA THR A 8 9.14 -1.98 -1.87
C THR A 8 7.79 -2.67 -1.79
N ALA A 9 7.67 -3.92 -2.24
CA ALA A 9 6.43 -4.68 -2.15
C ALA A 9 5.97 -4.84 -0.69
N LEU A 10 6.91 -5.14 0.21
CA LEU A 10 6.64 -5.29 1.63
C LEU A 10 6.22 -3.95 2.29
N ALA A 11 6.89 -2.85 1.95
CA ALA A 11 6.53 -1.51 2.40
C ALA A 11 5.12 -1.12 1.96
N ILE A 12 4.75 -1.41 0.70
CA ILE A 12 3.41 -1.17 0.18
C ILE A 12 2.38 -1.99 0.97
N GLY A 13 2.63 -3.28 1.21
CA GLY A 13 1.74 -4.12 2.01
C GLY A 13 1.53 -3.59 3.43
N VAL A 14 2.60 -3.22 4.12
CA VAL A 14 2.56 -2.61 5.46
C VAL A 14 1.77 -1.29 5.45
N ILE A 15 1.97 -0.45 4.43
CA ILE A 15 1.25 0.82 4.30
C ILE A 15 -0.23 0.59 4.05
N CYS A 16 -0.59 -0.35 3.18
CA CYS A 16 -1.99 -0.66 2.88
C CYS A 16 -2.73 -1.11 4.14
N GLU A 17 -2.14 -2.03 4.90
CA GLU A 17 -2.72 -2.52 6.14
C GLU A 17 -2.87 -1.41 7.19
N LYS A 18 -1.82 -0.62 7.42
CA LYS A 18 -1.88 0.50 8.37
C LYS A 18 -2.83 1.60 7.94
N TYR A 19 -2.99 1.83 6.64
CA TYR A 19 -3.94 2.80 6.10
C TYR A 19 -5.39 2.31 6.26
N ALA A 20 -5.65 1.03 5.97
CA ALA A 20 -6.95 0.39 6.17
C ALA A 20 -7.38 0.45 7.65
N ARG A 21 -6.45 0.26 8.59
CA ARG A 21 -6.68 0.41 10.03
C ARG A 21 -6.76 1.87 10.52
N GLY A 22 -6.56 2.86 9.65
CA GLY A 22 -6.56 4.28 10.02
C GLY A 22 -5.34 4.77 10.82
N ILE A 23 -4.31 3.93 10.97
CA ILE A 23 -3.07 4.23 11.71
C ILE A 23 -2.21 5.22 10.90
N VAL A 24 -2.17 5.06 9.57
CA VAL A 24 -1.44 5.96 8.66
C VAL A 24 -2.42 6.91 7.99
N LYS A 25 -2.16 8.22 8.10
CA LYS A 25 -3.00 9.25 7.44
C LYS A 25 -2.58 9.53 6.00
N SER A 26 -1.28 9.52 5.73
CA SER A 26 -0.70 9.80 4.41
C SER A 26 0.20 8.64 3.97
N PRO A 27 -0.30 7.74 3.12
CA PRO A 27 0.48 6.63 2.56
C PRO A 27 1.78 7.12 1.89
N GLY A 28 1.70 8.20 1.11
CA GLY A 28 2.87 8.77 0.41
C GLY A 28 3.91 9.37 1.35
N GLY A 29 3.48 10.09 2.40
CA GLY A 29 4.40 10.62 3.42
C GLY A 29 5.08 9.50 4.20
N TYR A 30 4.32 8.47 4.55
CA TYR A 30 4.84 7.30 5.26
C TYR A 30 5.84 6.51 4.40
N LEU A 31 5.56 6.32 3.11
CA LEU A 31 6.48 5.71 2.16
C LEU A 31 7.78 6.51 2.02
N ARG A 32 7.69 7.85 1.98
CA ARG A 32 8.86 8.72 1.94
C ARG A 32 9.75 8.51 3.18
N GLY A 33 9.15 8.46 4.36
CA GLY A 33 9.88 8.14 5.60
C GLY A 33 10.52 6.75 5.57
N MET A 34 9.85 5.74 5.01
CA MET A 34 10.44 4.41 4.81
C MET A 34 11.66 4.43 3.87
N ILE A 35 11.57 5.17 2.76
CA ILE A 35 12.71 5.34 1.82
C ILE A 35 13.89 6.02 2.51
N GLU A 36 13.65 7.02 3.35
CA GLU A 36 14.70 7.69 4.12
C GLU A 36 15.35 6.78 5.17
N LYS A 37 14.56 5.93 5.84
CA LYS A 37 15.09 4.91 6.77
C LYS A 37 15.91 3.86 6.03
N GLU A 38 15.47 3.42 4.85
CA GLU A 38 16.24 2.48 4.03
C GLU A 38 17.58 3.07 3.58
N LYS A 39 17.61 4.35 3.22
CA LYS A 39 18.85 5.06 2.89
C LYS A 39 19.85 5.07 4.05
N ARG A 40 19.35 5.10 5.29
CA ARG A 40 20.16 5.03 6.53
C ARG A 40 20.48 3.59 6.96
N GLY A 41 19.85 2.58 6.36
CA GLY A 41 19.99 1.18 6.79
C GLY A 41 19.15 0.83 8.02
N GLU A 42 18.17 1.66 8.38
CA GLU A 42 17.35 1.55 9.60
C GLU A 42 15.93 1.02 9.32
N LEU A 43 15.69 0.52 8.11
CA LEU A 43 14.37 0.03 7.72
C LEU A 43 14.25 -1.48 7.92
N TYR A 44 13.47 -1.87 8.93
CA TYR A 44 13.19 -3.27 9.28
C TYR A 44 11.75 -3.64 8.93
N LEU A 45 11.53 -4.02 7.67
CA LEU A 45 10.19 -4.33 7.16
C LEU A 45 9.71 -5.73 7.57
N GLU A 46 10.59 -6.73 7.72
CA GLU A 46 10.15 -8.07 8.12
C GLU A 46 9.51 -8.04 9.51
N TRP A 47 10.10 -7.27 10.43
CA TRP A 47 9.57 -7.10 11.79
C TRP A 47 8.25 -6.33 11.80
N SER A 48 8.12 -5.32 10.94
CA SER A 48 6.86 -4.57 10.76
C SER A 48 5.74 -5.48 10.24
N LEU A 49 6.03 -6.37 9.30
CA LEU A 49 5.06 -7.35 8.79
C LEU A 49 4.70 -8.38 9.87
N PHE A 50 5.69 -8.92 10.58
CA PHE A 50 5.46 -9.88 11.65
C PHE A 50 4.54 -9.30 12.74
N ALA A 51 4.79 -8.07 13.17
CA ALA A 51 3.93 -7.37 14.10
C ALA A 51 2.50 -7.24 13.56
N LEU A 52 2.34 -6.85 12.29
CA LEU A 52 1.00 -6.73 11.68
C LEU A 52 0.23 -8.06 11.67
N VAL A 53 0.90 -9.17 11.33
CA VAL A 53 0.29 -10.51 11.34
C VAL A 53 -0.11 -10.91 12.75
N LYS A 54 0.79 -10.73 13.73
CA LYS A 54 0.53 -11.08 15.14
C LYS A 54 -0.61 -10.27 15.76
N HIS A 55 -0.75 -8.99 15.38
CA HIS A 55 -1.82 -8.12 15.85
C HIS A 55 -3.18 -8.37 15.16
N SER A 56 -3.29 -9.38 14.29
CA SER A 56 -4.58 -9.80 13.70
C SER A 56 -5.39 -10.67 14.67
N ASP A 57 -4.72 -11.37 15.59
CA ASP A 57 -5.33 -12.37 16.48
C ASP A 57 -5.57 -11.84 17.91
N GLN A 58 -4.91 -10.74 18.28
CA GLN A 58 -5.06 -10.11 19.60
C GLN A 58 -5.46 -8.65 19.41
N GLN A 59 -6.77 -8.41 19.43
CA GLN A 59 -7.31 -7.09 19.77
C GLN A 59 -6.93 -6.80 21.22
N GLU A 60 -5.76 -6.21 21.45
CA GLU A 60 -5.56 -5.31 22.56
C GLU A 60 -4.59 -4.21 22.13
N ILE A 61 -5.22 -3.07 21.89
CA ILE A 61 -4.67 -1.77 21.57
C ILE A 61 -3.71 -1.38 22.71
N ASN A 62 -2.40 -1.36 22.46
CA ASN A 62 -1.49 -0.69 23.39
C ASN A 62 -1.68 0.84 23.26
N PRO A 63 -2.04 1.55 24.34
CA PRO A 63 -2.53 2.93 24.31
C PRO A 63 -1.41 3.98 24.17
N LEU A 64 -0.37 3.72 23.38
CA LEU A 64 0.68 4.68 23.04
C LEU A 64 0.84 4.79 21.52
N ASP A 65 -0.14 5.38 20.84
CA ASP A 65 0.14 6.52 19.97
C ASP A 65 -1.13 7.18 19.41
N LEU A 66 -1.23 8.46 19.75
CA LEU A 66 -2.06 9.52 19.18
C LEU A 66 -3.58 9.30 19.13
N GLU A 67 -4.20 9.84 20.18
CA GLU A 67 -5.39 10.66 20.04
C GLU A 67 -5.40 11.47 18.73
N LYS A 68 -6.42 11.23 17.90
CA LYS A 68 -7.45 12.21 17.56
C LYS A 68 -8.40 11.56 16.57
N LYS A 69 -9.54 11.11 17.09
CA LYS A 69 -10.74 10.80 16.31
C LYS A 69 -11.12 12.02 15.49
N HIS A 70 -11.10 11.91 14.17
CA HIS A 70 -12.00 12.68 13.31
C HIS A 70 -12.66 11.71 12.33
N LYS A 71 -13.95 11.49 12.58
CA LYS A 71 -14.92 10.81 11.72
C LYS A 71 -15.09 11.66 10.45
N THR A 72 -14.69 11.16 9.27
CA THR A 72 -15.39 11.46 7.99
C THR A 72 -14.85 10.61 6.83
N ASN A 73 -15.77 9.93 6.13
CA ASN A 73 -15.71 9.51 4.71
C ASN A 73 -14.74 8.38 4.29
N GLN A 74 -14.81 7.20 4.94
CA GLN A 74 -14.09 6.01 4.47
C GLN A 74 -14.85 5.19 3.40
N GLU A 75 -16.17 5.32 3.30
CA GLU A 75 -16.97 4.45 2.42
C GLU A 75 -16.97 4.93 0.95
N GLU A 76 -17.00 6.24 0.70
CA GLU A 76 -16.98 6.81 -0.65
C GLU A 76 -15.61 6.65 -1.35
N LYS A 77 -14.49 6.85 -0.65
CA LYS A 77 -13.14 6.77 -1.25
C LYS A 77 -12.74 5.35 -1.65
N SER A 78 -13.17 4.35 -0.88
CA SER A 78 -12.99 2.93 -1.20
C SER A 78 -13.67 2.57 -2.53
N SER A 79 -14.87 3.10 -2.78
CA SER A 79 -15.60 2.87 -4.03
C SER A 79 -14.95 3.57 -5.25
N SER A 80 -14.45 4.80 -5.07
CA SER A 80 -13.73 5.55 -6.12
C SER A 80 -12.48 4.81 -6.56
N LEU A 81 -11.64 4.39 -5.61
CA LEU A 81 -10.39 3.68 -5.89
C LEU A 81 -10.61 2.33 -6.58
N LYS A 82 -11.68 1.60 -6.21
CA LYS A 82 -12.05 0.35 -6.89
C LYS A 82 -12.45 0.59 -8.35
N SER A 83 -13.17 1.67 -8.63
CA SER A 83 -13.60 2.02 -9.99
C SER A 83 -12.41 2.42 -10.88
N GLU A 84 -11.47 3.20 -10.35
CA GLU A 84 -10.26 3.63 -11.05
C GLU A 84 -9.36 2.44 -11.39
N LEU A 85 -9.13 1.52 -10.45
CA LEU A 85 -8.34 0.30 -10.69
C LEU A 85 -8.94 -0.58 -11.80
N LYS A 86 -10.27 -0.66 -11.86
CA LYS A 86 -10.97 -1.44 -12.88
C LYS A 86 -10.77 -0.86 -14.29
N GLU A 87 -10.79 0.47 -14.41
CA GLU A 87 -10.53 1.14 -15.68
C GLU A 87 -9.06 1.02 -16.13
N VAL A 88 -8.11 1.11 -15.20
CA VAL A 88 -6.69 0.89 -15.49
C VAL A 88 -6.45 -0.53 -16.01
N LEU A 89 -7.04 -1.55 -15.36
CA LEU A 89 -6.94 -2.94 -15.80
C LEU A 89 -7.53 -3.16 -17.19
N LYS A 90 -8.69 -2.55 -17.48
CA LYS A 90 -9.34 -2.62 -18.79
C LYS A 90 -8.47 -2.02 -19.89
N THR A 91 -7.84 -0.88 -19.60
CA THR A 91 -6.93 -0.20 -20.53
C THR A 91 -5.70 -1.04 -20.83
N LEU A 92 -5.09 -1.64 -19.80
CA LEU A 92 -3.94 -2.52 -19.97
C LEU A 92 -4.30 -3.76 -20.80
N ASN A 93 -5.44 -4.41 -20.52
CA ASN A 93 -5.89 -5.56 -21.29
C ASN A 93 -6.14 -5.22 -22.77
N ARG A 94 -6.76 -4.06 -23.07
CA ARG A 94 -6.91 -3.58 -24.46
C ARG A 94 -5.56 -3.37 -25.14
N SER A 95 -4.59 -2.78 -24.44
CA SER A 95 -3.25 -2.56 -24.99
C SER A 95 -2.50 -3.86 -25.29
N ILE A 96 -2.69 -4.89 -24.45
CA ILE A 96 -2.08 -6.21 -24.63
C ILE A 96 -2.72 -6.92 -25.84
N ILE A 97 -4.04 -6.87 -25.97
CA ILE A 97 -4.77 -7.47 -27.10
C ILE A 97 -4.37 -6.79 -28.42
N ALA A 98 -4.37 -5.44 -28.47
CA ALA A 98 -3.98 -4.70 -29.67
C ALA A 98 -2.53 -4.98 -30.11
N LYS A 99 -1.62 -5.18 -29.14
CA LYS A 99 -0.23 -5.56 -29.41
C LYS A 99 -0.10 -7.00 -29.90
N LYS A 100 -0.98 -7.89 -29.44
CA LYS A 100 -1.06 -9.29 -29.91
C LYS A 100 -1.58 -9.35 -31.36
N GLU A 101 -2.60 -8.59 -31.72
CA GLU A 101 -3.16 -8.56 -33.08
C GLU A 101 -2.17 -8.02 -34.13
N ASN A 102 -1.33 -7.04 -33.78
CA ASN A 102 -0.25 -6.55 -34.66
C ASN A 102 0.87 -7.58 -34.91
N LEU A 103 1.00 -8.60 -34.05
CA LEU A 103 2.01 -9.65 -34.15
C LEU A 103 1.58 -10.85 -35.00
N TYR A 104 0.30 -10.96 -35.36
CA TYR A 104 -0.24 -12.03 -36.22
C TYR A 104 -0.57 -11.55 -37.65
N CYS A 105 -0.36 -10.26 -37.96
CA CYS A 105 -0.61 -9.66 -39.28
C CYS A 105 0.67 -9.22 -40.03
N ASN A 106 1.85 -9.69 -39.62
CA ASN A 106 3.09 -9.69 -40.40
C ASN A 106 3.57 -11.14 -40.60
#